data_AF-A0A4Q9G055-F1
#
_entry.id   AF-A0A4Q9G055-F1
#
_cell.length_a   1.000
_cell.length_b   1.000
_cell.length_c   1.000
_cell.angle_alpha   90.00
_cell.angle_beta   90.00
_cell.angle_gamma   90.00
#
_symmetry.space_group_name_H-M   'P 1'
#
loop_
_entity.id
_entity.type
_entity.pdbx_description
1 polymer ?
#
loop_
_entity_poly.entity_id
_entity_poly.type
_entity_poly.pdbx_seq_one_letter_code
_entity_poly.pdbx_strand_id
1 'polypeptide(L)'
;KTPGMAVKELWVYLLAHNLIRMLMAQSALLADCLPRELSFKHSLQLWLALRQYGSPEDENGLSNLLMLIAQRRVGNRHGRIEPRAIKRRPQAYPLLTKPRRSARADVRKNGHAKHVK
;
A
#
# COMPACT_ATOMS: atom_id res chain seq x y z
N LYS A 1 -12.77 20.69 15.98
CA LYS A 1 -11.78 21.20 15.01
C LYS A 1 -12.48 22.20 14.10
N THR A 2 -11.90 23.38 13.86
CA THR A 2 -12.46 24.35 12.91
C THR A 2 -12.22 23.89 11.47
N PRO A 3 -13.04 24.32 10.49
CA PRO A 3 -12.82 23.98 9.08
C PRO A 3 -11.40 24.32 8.59
N GLY A 4 -10.86 25.48 9.00
CA GLY A 4 -9.50 25.89 8.66
C GLY A 4 -8.41 24.96 9.21
N MET A 5 -8.59 24.40 10.41
CA MET A 5 -7.63 23.43 10.97
C MET A 5 -7.68 22.09 10.25
N ALA A 6 -8.88 21.64 9.82
CA ALA A 6 -9.01 20.41 9.04
C ALA A 6 -8.28 20.50 7.69
N VAL A 7 -8.36 21.66 7.01
CA VAL A 7 -7.62 21.89 5.77
C VAL A 7 -6.10 21.85 5.99
N LYS A 8 -5.61 22.48 7.07
CA LYS A 8 -4.17 22.43 7.42
C LYS A 8 -3.69 21.00 7.68
N GLU A 9 -4.46 20.22 8.43
CA GLU A 9 -4.14 18.81 8.68
C GLU A 9 -4.06 18.01 7.37
N LEU A 10 -5.00 18.22 6.44
CA LEU A 10 -4.97 17.57 5.13
C LEU A 10 -3.69 17.89 4.35
N TRP A 11 -3.25 19.15 4.35
CA TRP A 11 -2.00 19.56 3.69
C TRP A 11 -0.77 18.91 4.30
N VAL A 12 -0.70 18.81 5.63
CA VAL A 12 0.40 18.12 6.33
C VAL A 12 0.43 16.64 5.96
N TYR A 13 -0.74 15.97 5.92
CA TYR A 13 -0.81 14.57 5.50
C TYR A 13 -0.38 14.38 4.04
N LEU A 14 -0.78 15.27 3.14
CA LEU A 14 -0.39 15.21 1.74
C LEU A 14 1.13 15.39 1.59
N LEU A 15 1.72 16.36 2.30
CA LEU A 15 3.16 16.56 2.33
C LEU A 15 3.90 15.31 2.82
N ALA A 16 3.51 14.79 3.98
CA ALA A 16 4.12 13.58 4.55
C ALA A 16 3.99 12.37 3.61
N HIS A 17 2.84 12.19 2.97
CA HIS A 17 2.64 11.14 1.97
C HIS A 17 3.64 11.27 0.82
N ASN A 18 3.77 12.46 0.25
CA ASN A 18 4.64 12.72 -0.89
C ASN A 18 6.13 12.56 -0.55
N LEU A 19 6.55 12.93 0.66
CA LEU A 19 7.92 12.71 1.12
C LEU A 19 8.30 11.22 1.16
N ILE A 20 7.43 10.38 1.72
CA ILE A 20 7.66 8.93 1.72
C ILE A 20 7.65 8.37 0.29
N ARG A 21 6.76 8.86 -0.58
CA ARG A 21 6.73 8.47 -2.00
C ARG A 21 8.00 8.85 -2.75
N MET A 22 8.60 9.99 -2.43
CA MET A 22 9.87 10.43 -3.01
C MET A 22 11.02 9.51 -2.58
N LEU A 23 11.10 9.13 -1.29
CA LEU A 23 12.07 8.14 -0.81
C LEU A 23 11.92 6.80 -1.53
N MET A 24 10.67 6.32 -1.68
CA MET A 24 10.38 5.11 -2.44
C MET A 24 10.84 5.23 -3.90
N ALA A 25 10.63 6.38 -4.56
CA ALA A 25 11.06 6.58 -5.93
C ALA A 25 12.59 6.51 -6.07
N GLN A 26 13.33 7.14 -5.16
CA GLN A 26 14.80 7.08 -5.14
C GLN A 26 15.31 5.66 -4.88
N SER A 27 14.75 4.95 -3.89
CA SER A 27 15.08 3.54 -3.64
C SER A 27 14.79 2.65 -4.84
N ALA A 28 13.68 2.92 -5.55
CA ALA A 28 13.29 2.16 -6.71
C ALA A 28 14.28 2.34 -7.87
N LEU A 29 14.74 3.57 -8.09
CA LEU A 29 15.80 3.88 -9.07
C LEU A 29 17.11 3.16 -8.73
N LEU A 30 17.51 3.14 -7.45
CA LEU A 30 18.73 2.45 -7.01
C LEU A 30 18.69 0.94 -7.20
N ALA A 31 17.50 0.33 -7.11
CA ALA A 31 17.33 -1.12 -7.16
C ALA A 31 16.69 -1.63 -8.45
N ASP A 32 16.64 -0.77 -9.47
CA ASP A 32 16.04 -1.02 -10.79
C ASP A 32 14.68 -1.74 -10.70
N CYS A 33 13.76 -1.12 -9.96
CA CYS A 33 12.39 -1.61 -9.83
C CYS A 33 11.39 -0.46 -9.89
N LEU A 34 10.09 -0.79 -9.93
CA LEU A 34 9.06 0.23 -9.97
C LEU A 34 8.70 0.69 -8.55
N PRO A 35 8.46 1.99 -8.31
CA PRO A 35 8.09 2.48 -6.98
C PRO A 35 6.84 1.81 -6.37
N ARG A 36 5.94 1.29 -7.20
CA ARG A 36 4.74 0.53 -6.79
C ARG A 36 5.05 -0.86 -6.21
N GLU A 37 6.25 -1.38 -6.48
CA GLU A 37 6.73 -2.66 -5.96
C GLU A 37 7.33 -2.50 -4.57
N LEU A 38 7.48 -1.28 -4.06
CA LEU A 38 7.97 -1.00 -2.72
C LEU A 38 6.83 -0.79 -1.73
N SER A 39 7.03 -1.19 -0.48
CA SER A 39 6.00 -1.11 0.56
C SER A 39 6.01 0.25 1.24
N PHE A 40 4.96 1.05 1.03
CA PHE A 40 4.80 2.35 1.72
C PHE A 40 4.92 2.23 3.25
N LYS A 41 4.24 1.23 3.85
CA LYS A 41 4.28 1.02 5.30
C LYS A 41 5.71 0.73 5.78
N HIS A 42 6.47 -0.05 5.01
CA HIS A 42 7.84 -0.36 5.36
C HIS A 42 8.75 0.86 5.25
N SER A 43 8.63 1.64 4.18
CA SER A 43 9.39 2.88 4.00
C SER A 43 9.12 3.88 5.13
N LEU A 44 7.87 4.02 5.56
CA LEU A 44 7.50 4.85 6.71
C LEU A 44 8.14 4.33 8.01
N GLN A 45 8.10 3.02 8.25
CA GLN A 45 8.72 2.43 9.45
C GLN A 45 10.23 2.67 9.49
N LEU A 46 10.92 2.49 8.36
CA LEU A 46 12.36 2.74 8.27
C LEU A 46 12.70 4.23 8.43
N TRP A 47 11.90 5.12 7.84
CA TRP A 47 12.06 6.56 8.03
C TRP A 47 11.93 6.97 9.50
N LEU A 48 10.93 6.45 10.20
CA LEU A 48 10.74 6.70 11.63
C LEU A 48 11.88 6.10 12.47
N ALA A 49 12.35 4.90 12.12
CA ALA A 49 13.48 4.27 12.79
C ALA A 49 14.77 5.08 12.60
N LEU A 50 15.05 5.57 11.38
CA LEU A 50 16.19 6.45 11.13
C LEU A 50 16.08 7.75 11.94
N ARG A 51 14.88 8.33 12.05
CA ARG A 51 14.67 9.53 12.89
C ARG A 51 14.87 9.29 14.38
N GLN A 52 14.56 8.09 14.86
CA GLN A 52 14.62 7.76 16.29
C GLN A 52 16.00 7.26 16.72
N TYR A 53 16.68 6.52 15.86
CA TYR A 53 17.92 5.79 16.18
C TYR A 53 19.12 6.22 15.33
N GLY A 54 18.92 7.04 14.30
CA GLY A 54 20.00 7.52 13.44
C GLY A 54 20.93 8.45 14.21
N SER A 55 22.24 8.25 14.04
CA SER A 55 23.24 9.18 14.54
C SER A 55 23.35 10.37 13.57
N PRO A 56 23.43 11.62 14.06
CA PRO A 56 23.71 12.77 13.21
C PRO A 56 25.11 12.70 12.56
N GLU A 57 26.01 11.87 13.09
CA GLU A 57 27.35 11.63 12.54
C GLU A 57 27.35 10.55 11.44
N ASP A 58 26.24 9.84 11.22
CA ASP A 58 26.13 8.84 10.15
C ASP A 58 25.85 9.53 8.80
N GLU A 59 26.91 9.91 8.11
CA GLU A 59 26.85 10.47 6.76
C GLU A 59 26.14 9.55 5.75
N ASN A 60 26.11 8.24 6.03
CA ASN A 60 25.50 7.22 5.17
C ASN A 60 24.05 6.90 5.54
N GLY A 61 23.47 7.53 6.56
CA GLY A 61 22.14 7.17 7.07
C GLY A 61 21.03 7.21 6.01
N LEU A 62 21.08 8.20 5.10
CA LEU A 62 20.13 8.30 3.99
C LEU A 62 20.36 7.20 2.93
N SER A 63 21.61 6.93 2.56
CA SER A 63 21.94 5.88 1.58
C SER A 63 21.52 4.50 2.10
N ASN A 64 21.84 4.21 3.37
CA ASN A 64 21.43 3.00 4.08
C ASN A 64 19.91 2.86 4.13
N LEU A 65 19.19 3.94 4.43
CA LEU A 65 17.73 3.95 4.39
C LEU A 65 17.20 3.57 3.01
N LEU A 66 17.74 4.18 1.94
CA LEU A 66 17.26 3.93 0.58
C LEU A 66 17.51 2.47 0.17
N MET A 67 18.65 1.91 0.53
CA MET A 67 19.00 0.49 0.35
C MET A 67 18.03 -0.43 1.10
N LEU A 68 17.76 -0.16 2.38
CA LEU A 68 16.84 -0.95 3.22
C LEU A 68 15.40 -0.92 2.67
N ILE A 69 14.94 0.23 2.19
CA ILE A 69 13.62 0.35 1.56
C ILE A 69 13.53 -0.58 0.33
N ALA A 70 14.57 -0.60 -0.50
CA ALA A 70 14.61 -1.41 -1.72
C ALA A 70 14.61 -2.93 -1.47
N GLN A 71 15.14 -3.38 -0.32
CA GLN A 71 15.21 -4.80 0.04
C GLN A 71 13.82 -5.44 0.17
N ARG A 72 12.82 -4.68 0.64
CA ARG A 72 11.48 -5.24 0.89
C ARG A 72 10.49 -4.86 -0.21
N ARG A 73 10.39 -5.77 -1.18
CA ARG A 73 9.39 -5.68 -2.25
C ARG A 73 8.02 -6.19 -1.77
N VAL A 74 6.95 -5.52 -2.20
CA VAL A 74 5.58 -5.98 -2.05
C VAL A 74 5.39 -7.15 -3.01
N GLY A 75 4.90 -8.28 -2.49
CA GLY A 75 4.65 -9.47 -3.30
C GLY A 75 3.78 -9.18 -4.53
N ASN A 76 4.11 -9.84 -5.63
CA ASN A 76 3.40 -9.69 -6.88
C ASN A 76 1.95 -10.22 -6.73
N ARG A 77 0.97 -9.31 -6.68
CA ARG A 77 -0.48 -9.63 -6.58
C ARG A 77 -1.23 -9.37 -7.87
N HIS A 78 -0.54 -9.43 -9.00
CA HIS A 78 -1.17 -9.17 -10.29
C HIS A 78 -2.24 -10.25 -10.56
N GLY A 79 -3.45 -9.82 -10.96
CA GLY A 79 -4.56 -10.73 -11.23
C GLY A 79 -5.24 -11.36 -10.01
N ARG A 80 -4.94 -10.92 -8.78
CA ARG A 80 -5.68 -11.38 -7.59
C ARG A 80 -7.09 -10.78 -7.58
N ILE A 81 -8.05 -11.58 -8.00
CA ILE A 81 -9.47 -11.27 -8.00
C ILE A 81 -10.14 -12.12 -6.93
N GLU A 82 -10.94 -11.51 -6.05
CA GLU A 82 -11.71 -12.23 -5.03
C GLU A 82 -13.20 -11.92 -5.19
N PRO A 83 -14.10 -12.92 -5.26
CA PRO A 83 -15.53 -12.66 -5.43
C PRO A 83 -16.09 -11.88 -4.23
N ARG A 84 -16.98 -10.92 -4.50
CA ARG A 84 -17.73 -10.19 -3.47
C ARG A 84 -18.87 -11.06 -2.92
N ALA A 85 -18.52 -12.14 -2.24
CA ALA A 85 -19.47 -13.11 -1.70
C ALA A 85 -18.93 -13.72 -0.40
N ILE A 86 -19.82 -14.09 0.52
CA ILE A 86 -19.50 -14.62 1.85
C ILE A 86 -19.92 -16.09 1.99
N LYS A 87 -19.24 -16.88 2.83
CA LYS A 87 -19.58 -18.30 3.00
C LYS A 87 -20.81 -18.55 3.89
N ARG A 88 -21.13 -17.64 4.80
CA ARG A 88 -22.19 -17.79 5.82
C ARG A 88 -22.89 -16.45 6.05
N ARG A 89 -24.15 -16.45 6.52
CA ARG A 89 -24.91 -15.23 6.91
C ARG A 89 -24.53 -14.81 8.35
N PRO A 90 -24.47 -13.49 8.65
CA PRO A 90 -25.58 -12.55 8.45
C PRO A 90 -25.16 -11.17 7.89
N GLN A 91 -24.69 -11.11 6.65
CA GLN A 91 -24.36 -9.83 6.01
C GLN A 91 -25.00 -9.73 4.61
N ALA A 92 -25.19 -8.50 4.11
CA ALA A 92 -25.84 -8.17 2.84
C ALA A 92 -25.05 -8.56 1.57
N TYR A 93 -24.17 -9.56 1.65
CA TYR A 93 -23.41 -10.07 0.50
C TYR A 93 -24.03 -11.39 -0.01
N PRO A 94 -23.98 -11.64 -1.34
CA PRO A 94 -24.34 -12.92 -1.90
C PRO A 94 -23.56 -14.08 -1.25
N LEU A 95 -24.18 -15.25 -1.14
CA LEU A 95 -23.49 -16.43 -0.64
C LEU A 95 -22.51 -16.97 -1.70
N LEU A 96 -21.31 -17.32 -1.26
CA LEU A 96 -20.33 -18.04 -2.05
C LEU A 96 -20.70 -19.52 -2.08
N THR A 97 -21.64 -19.87 -2.95
CA THR A 97 -22.18 -21.23 -3.11
C THR A 97 -21.31 -22.13 -4.00
N LYS A 98 -20.47 -21.54 -4.84
CA LYS A 98 -19.55 -22.24 -5.75
C LYS A 98 -18.10 -22.19 -5.25
N PRO A 99 -17.22 -23.12 -5.67
CA PRO A 99 -15.81 -23.07 -5.35
C PRO A 99 -15.17 -21.72 -5.71
N ARG A 100 -14.18 -21.27 -4.93
CA ARG A 100 -13.53 -19.97 -5.17
C ARG A 100 -12.94 -19.86 -6.58
N ARG A 101 -12.38 -20.95 -7.12
CA ARG A 101 -11.77 -20.96 -8.45
C ARG A 101 -12.78 -20.62 -9.55
N SER A 102 -13.98 -21.19 -9.51
CA SER A 102 -15.03 -20.88 -10.49
C SER A 102 -15.58 -19.46 -10.30
N ALA A 103 -15.83 -19.06 -9.05
CA ALA A 103 -16.26 -17.69 -8.75
C ALA A 103 -15.26 -16.63 -9.23
N ARG A 104 -13.95 -16.87 -9.10
CA ARG A 104 -12.92 -15.97 -9.63
C ARG A 104 -12.93 -15.92 -11.17
N ALA A 105 -13.14 -17.05 -11.84
CA ALA A 105 -13.25 -17.09 -13.30
C ALA A 105 -14.45 -16.28 -13.79
N ASP A 106 -15.60 -16.39 -13.12
CA ASP A 106 -16.79 -15.61 -13.46
C ASP A 106 -16.60 -14.12 -13.29
N VAL A 107 -15.94 -13.68 -12.21
CA VAL A 107 -15.60 -12.26 -12.01
C VAL A 107 -14.60 -11.79 -13.07
N ARG A 108 -13.65 -12.63 -13.50
CA ARG A 108 -12.71 -12.28 -14.57
C ARG A 108 -13.41 -12.11 -15.92
N LYS A 109 -14.45 -12.90 -16.19
CA LYS A 109 -15.22 -12.85 -17.45
C LYS A 109 -16.26 -11.73 -17.47
N ASN A 110 -17.00 -11.57 -16.37
CA ASN A 110 -18.20 -10.72 -16.33
C ASN A 110 -18.04 -9.47 -15.45
N GLY A 111 -16.91 -9.32 -14.76
CA GLY A 111 -16.71 -8.29 -13.74
C GLY A 111 -17.38 -8.63 -12.40
N HIS A 112 -17.26 -7.72 -11.43
CA HIS A 112 -18.00 -7.83 -10.18
C HIS A 112 -19.49 -7.54 -10.42
N ALA A 113 -20.36 -8.35 -9.81
CA ALA A 113 -21.79 -8.05 -9.77
C ALA A 113 -22.01 -6.64 -9.20
N LYS A 114 -22.77 -5.81 -9.93
CA LYS A 114 -23.22 -4.52 -9.43
C LYS A 114 -24.14 -4.79 -8.24
N HIS A 115 -23.95 -4.09 -7.13
CA HIS A 115 -24.91 -4.16 -6.02
C HIS A 115 -26.28 -3.74 -6.57
N VAL A 116 -27.21 -4.69 -6.63
CA VAL A 116 -28.62 -4.35 -6.72
C VAL A 116 -28.94 -3.74 -5.36
N LYS A 117 -29.29 -2.45 -5.37
CA LYS A 117 -29.74 -1.72 -4.18
C LYS A 117 -30.99 -2.39 -3.61
#